data_AF-A0A924C7Q4-F1
#
_entry.id   AF-A0A924C7Q4-F1
#
_cell.length_a   1.000
_cell.length_b   1.000
_cell.length_c   1.000
_cell.angle_alpha   90.00
_cell.angle_beta   90.00
_cell.angle_gamma   90.00
#
_symmetry.space_group_name_H-M   'P 1'
#
loop_
_entity.id
_entity.type
_entity.pdbx_description
1 polymer ?
#
loop_
_entity_poly.entity_id
_entity_poly.type
_entity_poly.pdbx_seq_one_letter_code
_entity_poly.pdbx_strand_id
1 'polypeptide(L)'
;MVAACFYSKEEYEKLLAMSADRKSMCAAYDGWLLMFMKMKNDMAEQQVIITPIFIKAAALQEWCKQNKVKNNSSSRSNYVLSLVEK
;
A
#
# COMPACT_ATOMS: atom_id res chain seq x y z
N MET A 1 -10.80 3.51 12.82
CA MET A 1 -9.47 2.96 12.51
C MET A 1 -9.33 2.91 11.00
N VAL A 2 -8.20 3.33 10.44
CA VAL A 2 -7.96 3.31 8.99
C VAL A 2 -6.82 2.35 8.70
N ALA A 3 -7.04 1.37 7.84
CA ALA A 3 -6.00 0.42 7.44
C ALA A 3 -5.27 0.94 6.20
N ALA A 4 -3.95 0.84 6.18
CA ALA A 4 -3.12 1.29 5.06
C ALA A 4 -2.11 0.21 4.65
N CYS A 5 -1.82 0.14 3.35
CA CYS A 5 -0.78 -0.74 2.82
C CYS A 5 0.58 -0.39 3.43
N PHE A 6 1.30 -1.40 3.91
CA PHE A 6 2.68 -1.28 4.35
C PHE A 6 3.52 -2.40 3.74
N TYR A 7 4.77 -2.08 3.39
CA TYR A 7 5.67 -2.97 2.66
C TYR A 7 7.02 -3.02 3.34
N SER A 8 7.67 -4.19 3.30
CA SER A 8 9.13 -4.24 3.47
C SER A 8 9.81 -3.66 2.23
N LYS A 9 11.11 -3.39 2.32
CA LYS A 9 11.92 -2.93 1.19
C LYS A 9 11.79 -3.86 -0.02
N GLU A 10 11.97 -5.16 0.20
CA GLU A 10 11.88 -6.19 -0.83
C GLU A 10 10.50 -6.25 -1.48
N GLU A 11 9.42 -6.15 -0.70
CA GLU A 11 8.06 -6.18 -1.24
C GLU A 11 7.70 -4.89 -1.97
N TYR A 12 8.27 -3.75 -1.54
CA TYR A 12 8.10 -2.49 -2.24
C TYR A 12 8.76 -2.47 -3.62
N GLU A 13 9.98 -3.02 -3.73
CA GLU A 13 10.68 -3.13 -5.01
C GLU A 13 9.89 -4.01 -6.00
N LYS A 14 9.35 -5.13 -5.53
CA LYS A 14 8.44 -5.98 -6.32
C LYS A 14 7.19 -5.21 -6.73
N LEU A 15 6.53 -4.56 -5.77
CA LEU A 15 5.34 -3.75 -6.01
C LEU A 15 5.58 -2.72 -7.12
N LEU A 16 6.67 -1.96 -7.01
CA LEU A 16 7.02 -0.90 -7.96
C LEU A 16 7.16 -1.43 -9.39
N ALA A 17 7.69 -2.64 -9.56
CA ALA A 17 7.85 -3.26 -10.88
C ALA A 17 6.50 -3.67 -11.53
N MET A 18 5.47 -3.96 -10.72
CA MET A 18 4.15 -4.41 -11.20
C MET A 18 3.06 -3.33 -11.13
N SER A 19 3.34 -2.17 -10.52
CA SER A 19 2.36 -1.09 -10.36
C SER A 19 2.06 -0.36 -11.67
N ALA A 20 0.79 -0.25 -12.01
CA ALA A 20 0.30 0.50 -13.17
C ALA A 20 0.51 2.02 -13.02
N ASP A 21 0.58 2.51 -11.78
CA ASP A 21 0.83 3.90 -11.42
C ASP A 21 2.27 4.14 -10.93
N ARG A 22 3.22 3.30 -11.33
CA ARG A 22 4.65 3.43 -10.95
C ARG A 22 5.20 4.85 -11.10
N LYS A 23 4.79 5.60 -12.13
CA LYS A 23 5.28 6.97 -12.40
C LYS A 23 4.90 7.99 -11.32
N SER A 24 3.85 7.74 -10.53
CA SER A 24 3.45 8.59 -9.41
C SER A 24 3.95 8.07 -8.05
N MET A 25 4.70 6.96 -8.03
CA MET A 25 5.27 6.39 -6.83
C MET A 25 6.70 6.87 -6.61
N CYS A 26 7.16 6.82 -5.36
CA CYS A 26 8.57 7.05 -5.06
C CYS A 26 9.45 6.03 -5.82
N ALA A 27 10.56 6.49 -6.36
CA ALA A 27 11.48 5.61 -7.09
C ALA A 27 12.22 4.62 -6.18
N ALA A 28 12.31 4.93 -4.88
CA ALA A 28 13.04 4.15 -3.89
C ALA A 28 12.21 3.95 -2.61
N TYR A 29 12.49 2.84 -1.92
CA TYR A 29 11.80 2.46 -0.68
C TYR A 29 11.91 3.52 0.41
N ASP A 30 13.09 4.10 0.62
CA ASP A 30 13.32 5.05 1.72
C ASP A 30 12.46 6.32 1.55
N GLY A 31 12.29 6.78 0.30
CA GLY A 31 11.40 7.90 0.00
C GLY A 31 9.93 7.56 0.27
N TRP A 32 9.51 6.34 -0.09
CA TRP A 32 8.16 5.88 0.20
C TRP A 32 7.92 5.73 1.71
N LEU A 33 8.88 5.16 2.45
CA LEU A 33 8.79 4.97 3.89
C LEU A 33 8.69 6.32 4.61
N LEU A 34 9.50 7.30 4.21
CA LEU A 34 9.44 8.65 4.75
C LEU A 34 8.06 9.29 4.53
N MET A 35 7.49 9.18 3.31
CA MET A 35 6.15 9.68 3.02
C MET A 35 5.06 8.95 3.83
N PHE A 36 5.17 7.63 3.97
CA PHE A 36 4.23 6.84 4.77
C PHE A 36 4.27 7.27 6.24
N MET A 37 5.46 7.39 6.83
CA MET A 37 5.62 7.78 8.23
C MET A 37 5.15 9.21 8.48
N LYS A 38 5.41 10.14 7.54
CA LYS A 38 4.87 11.49 7.62
C LYS A 38 3.34 11.47 7.61
N MET A 39 2.72 10.81 6.64
CA MET A 39 1.26 10.70 6.55
C MET A 39 0.66 10.05 7.80
N LYS A 40 1.28 8.99 8.33
CA LYS A 40 0.84 8.35 9.58
C LYS A 40 0.88 9.31 10.78
N ASN A 41 1.94 10.09 10.91
CA ASN A 41 2.08 11.06 12.00
C ASN A 41 1.09 12.22 11.86
N ASP A 42 0.96 12.80 10.65
CA ASP A 42 0.00 13.86 10.36
C ASP A 42 -1.44 13.43 10.70
N MET A 43 -1.79 12.16 10.43
CA MET A 43 -3.11 11.60 10.75
C MET A 43 -3.28 11.35 12.25
N ALA A 44 -2.22 10.92 12.94
CA ALA A 44 -2.24 10.73 14.39
C ALA A 44 -2.45 12.06 15.13
N GLU A 45 -1.87 13.17 14.65
CA GLU A 45 -2.12 14.53 15.16
C GLU A 45 -3.60 14.93 15.04
N GLN A 46 -4.30 14.40 14.04
CA GLN A 46 -5.74 14.57 13.83
C GLN A 46 -6.59 13.51 14.55
N GLN A 47 -6.00 12.77 15.50
CA GLN A 47 -6.65 11.67 16.23
C GLN A 47 -7.12 10.52 15.33
N VAL A 48 -6.59 10.40 14.11
CA VAL A 48 -6.86 9.30 13.18
C VAL A 48 -5.72 8.28 13.24
N ILE A 49 -6.01 7.10 13.79
CA ILE A 49 -5.03 6.02 13.89
C ILE A 49 -4.98 5.23 12.57
N ILE A 50 -3.81 5.30 11.91
CA ILE A 50 -3.47 4.47 10.76
C ILE A 50 -2.84 3.15 11.23
N THR A 51 -3.49 2.04 10.90
CA THR A 51 -2.99 0.68 11.12
C THR A 51 -2.27 0.18 9.87
N PRO A 52 -0.93 0.04 9.89
CA PRO A 52 -0.19 -0.53 8.77
C PRO A 52 -0.50 -2.02 8.63
N ILE A 53 -0.90 -2.44 7.44
CA ILE A 53 -1.11 -3.85 7.09
C ILE A 53 0.03 -4.27 6.16
N PHE A 54 0.81 -5.27 6.58
CA PHE A 54 1.89 -5.80 5.76
C PHE A 54 1.35 -6.55 4.55
N ILE A 55 1.71 -6.08 3.36
CA ILE A 55 1.25 -6.64 2.09
C ILE A 55 2.39 -7.34 1.36
N LYS A 56 2.13 -8.56 0.91
CA LYS A 56 2.97 -9.25 -0.07
C LYS A 56 2.56 -8.84 -1.48
N ALA A 57 3.51 -8.37 -2.28
CA ALA A 57 3.26 -7.88 -3.64
C ALA A 57 2.64 -8.95 -4.54
N ALA A 58 3.09 -10.21 -4.41
CA ALA A 58 2.53 -11.34 -5.15
C ALA A 58 1.05 -11.60 -4.80
N ALA A 59 0.68 -11.52 -3.52
CA ALA A 59 -0.69 -11.74 -3.07
C ALA A 59 -1.63 -10.63 -3.55
N LEU A 60 -1.17 -9.37 -3.47
CA LEU A 60 -1.89 -8.23 -4.04
C LEU A 60 -2.07 -8.39 -5.56
N GLN A 61 -1.02 -8.78 -6.28
CA GLN A 61 -1.09 -8.96 -7.72
C GLN A 61 -2.08 -10.04 -8.12
N GLU A 62 -2.11 -11.14 -7.38
CA GLU A 62 -3.05 -12.24 -7.61
C GLU A 62 -4.49 -11.79 -7.33
N TRP A 63 -4.72 -11.05 -6.25
CA TRP A 63 -6.01 -10.44 -5.97
C TRP A 63 -6.45 -9.47 -7.08
N CYS A 64 -5.54 -8.64 -7.59
CA CYS A 64 -5.83 -7.74 -8.71
C CYS A 64 -6.26 -8.51 -9.96
N LYS A 65 -5.59 -9.63 -10.29
CA LYS A 65 -5.97 -10.49 -11.43
C LYS A 65 -7.36 -11.10 -11.26
N GLN A 66 -7.64 -11.67 -10.09
CA GLN A 66 -8.92 -12.30 -9.77
C GLN A 66 -10.08 -11.29 -9.87
N ASN A 67 -9.84 -10.05 -9.46
CA ASN A 67 -10.82 -8.97 -9.49
C ASN A 67 -10.82 -8.17 -10.80
N LYS A 68 -9.98 -8.53 -11.78
CA LYS A 68 -9.83 -7.86 -13.08
C LYS A 68 -9.54 -6.35 -12.96
N VAL A 69 -8.76 -5.97 -11.95
CA VAL A 69 -8.32 -4.58 -11.72
C VAL A 69 -6.81 -4.43 -11.91
N LYS A 70 -6.35 -3.21 -12.19
CA LYS A 70 -4.91 -2.90 -12.26
C LYS A 70 -4.35 -2.69 -10.86
N ASN A 71 -3.10 -3.08 -10.64
CA ASN A 71 -2.40 -2.76 -9.40
C ASN A 71 -2.05 -1.26 -9.36
N ASN A 72 -2.95 -0.45 -8.81
CA ASN A 72 -2.80 1.00 -8.61
C ASN A 72 -3.20 1.40 -7.19
N SER A 73 -3.14 2.69 -6.85
CA SER A 73 -3.48 3.21 -5.51
C SER A 73 -4.87 2.80 -5.03
N SER A 74 -5.89 2.91 -5.88
CA SER A 74 -7.28 2.55 -5.55
C SER A 74 -7.42 1.05 -5.24
N SER A 75 -6.89 0.18 -6.10
CA SER A 75 -6.96 -1.27 -5.90
C SER A 75 -6.17 -1.74 -4.69
N ARG A 76 -5.06 -1.07 -4.34
CA ARG A 76 -4.29 -1.33 -3.12
C ARG A 76 -5.10 -1.05 -1.85
N SER A 77 -5.82 0.07 -1.81
CA SER A 77 -6.72 0.40 -0.70
C SER A 77 -7.84 -0.62 -0.57
N ASN A 78 -8.47 -1.00 -1.69
CA ASN A 78 -9.55 -2.00 -1.68
C ASN A 78 -9.05 -3.37 -1.23
N TYR A 79 -7.84 -3.77 -1.62
CA TYR A 79 -7.24 -5.02 -1.17
C TYR A 79 -7.06 -5.02 0.35
N VAL A 80 -6.52 -3.94 0.92
CA VAL A 80 -6.36 -3.82 2.38
C VAL A 80 -7.70 -3.90 3.11
N LEU A 81 -8.75 -3.23 2.60
CA LEU A 81 -10.09 -3.32 3.16
C LEU A 81 -10.59 -4.77 3.17
N SER A 82 -10.39 -5.51 2.08
CA SER A 82 -10.77 -6.94 2.01
C SER A 82 -10.03 -7.87 2.98
N LEU A 83 -8.91 -7.41 3.55
CA LEU A 83 -8.16 -8.16 4.57
C LEU A 83 -8.63 -7.86 6.00
N VAL A 84 -9.22 -6.67 6.24
CA VAL A 84 -9.66 -6.24 7.58
C VAL A 84 -11.15 -6.47 7.82
N GLU A 85 -11.94 -6.69 6.77
CA GLU A 85 -13.37 -7.03 6.85
C GLU A 85 -13.64 -8.54 7.08
N LYS A 86 -12.59 -9.35 7.25
CA LYS A 86 -12.67 -10.79 7.57
C LYS A 86 -12.53 -11.04 9.06
#